data_AF-A0A7Y7HAS6-F1
#
_entry.id   AF-A0A7Y7HAS6-F1
#
_cell.length_a   1.000
_cell.length_b   1.000
_cell.length_c   1.000
_cell.angle_alpha   90.00
_cell.angle_beta   90.00
_cell.angle_gamma   90.00
#
_symmetry.space_group_name_H-M   'P 1'
#
loop_
_entity.id
_entity.type
_entity.pdbx_description
1 polymer ?
#
loop_
_entity_poly.entity_id
_entity_poly.type
_entity_poly.pdbx_seq_one_letter_code
_entity_poly.pdbx_strand_id
1 'polypeptide(L)'
;MKHVSVAAQLIIFSRYIGQQVMIISLLNNSEVNIGVLTGVKHNAIAVNIDDLIRWIPLYDNFRLCEIKLLLKPLKKLTPDVVSAANELPVKAFITPYYQQLGYDMPVFIEPGHPCNCKYVQELELADYRTPVEIYRQSALLHAFESA
;
A
#
# COMPACT_ATOMS: atom_id res chain seq x y z
N MET A 1 -0.25 15.78 11.45
CA MET A 1 0.75 15.36 10.45
C MET A 1 0.35 15.92 9.09
N LYS A 2 1.31 16.38 8.26
CA LYS A 2 0.98 16.85 6.90
C LYS A 2 0.53 15.66 6.06
N HIS A 3 -0.68 15.74 5.54
CA HIS A 3 -1.25 14.78 4.60
C HIS A 3 -0.35 14.73 3.35
N VAL A 4 -0.07 13.52 2.85
CA VAL A 4 0.77 13.31 1.66
C VAL A 4 -0.04 13.73 0.44
N SER A 5 0.48 14.63 -0.39
CA SER A 5 -0.24 15.09 -1.58
C SER A 5 -0.57 13.93 -2.52
N VAL A 6 -1.63 14.06 -3.32
CA VAL A 6 -2.01 13.05 -4.32
C VAL A 6 -0.85 12.75 -5.27
N ALA A 7 -0.09 13.75 -5.71
CA ALA A 7 1.07 13.54 -6.56
C ALA A 7 2.12 12.63 -5.87
N ALA A 8 2.41 12.89 -4.60
CA ALA A 8 3.33 12.07 -3.82
C ALA A 8 2.78 10.65 -3.58
N GLN A 9 1.49 10.51 -3.30
CA GLN A 9 0.83 9.21 -3.16
C GLN A 9 0.93 8.40 -4.47
N LEU A 10 0.66 9.00 -5.62
CA LEU A 10 0.74 8.35 -6.93
C LEU A 10 2.16 7.87 -7.23
N ILE A 11 3.18 8.68 -6.90
CA ILE A 11 4.60 8.27 -7.03
C ILE A 11 4.87 7.04 -6.16
N ILE A 12 4.39 7.01 -4.93
CA ILE A 12 4.55 5.87 -4.03
C ILE A 12 3.83 4.65 -4.59
N PHE A 13 2.54 4.73 -4.89
CA PHE A 13 1.74 3.63 -5.43
C PHE A 13 2.34 3.04 -6.72
N SER A 14 2.88 3.88 -7.61
CA SER A 14 3.49 3.42 -8.86
C SER A 14 4.61 2.38 -8.67
N ARG A 15 5.28 2.37 -7.50
CA ARG A 15 6.37 1.44 -7.16
C ARG A 15 5.89 0.09 -6.66
N TYR A 16 4.62 -0.01 -6.30
CA TYR A 16 4.00 -1.20 -5.72
C TYR A 16 2.93 -1.79 -6.65
N ILE A 17 3.00 -1.51 -7.96
CA ILE A 17 2.14 -2.20 -8.94
C ILE A 17 2.36 -3.72 -8.81
N GLY A 18 1.26 -4.47 -8.80
CA GLY A 18 1.21 -5.91 -8.54
C GLY A 18 0.97 -6.26 -7.08
N GLN A 19 1.09 -5.32 -6.13
CA GLN A 19 0.80 -5.57 -4.72
C GLN A 19 -0.69 -5.48 -4.40
N GLN A 20 -1.08 -6.20 -3.34
CA GLN A 20 -2.43 -6.11 -2.81
C GLN A 20 -2.67 -4.75 -2.13
N VAL A 21 -3.89 -4.25 -2.29
CA VAL A 21 -4.37 -3.04 -1.64
C VAL A 21 -5.70 -3.34 -0.95
N MET A 22 -5.85 -2.80 0.25
CA MET A 22 -7.12 -2.71 0.95
C MET A 22 -7.78 -1.38 0.61
N ILE A 23 -9.07 -1.43 0.30
CA ILE A 23 -9.91 -0.28 -0.01
C ILE A 23 -11.07 -0.30 0.98
N ILE A 24 -11.19 0.76 1.78
CA ILE A 24 -12.28 0.94 2.73
C ILE A 24 -13.19 2.03 2.19
N SER A 25 -14.45 1.70 1.91
CA SER A 25 -15.44 2.69 1.47
C SER A 25 -15.86 3.57 2.65
N LEU A 26 -15.62 4.88 2.56
CA LEU A 26 -16.07 5.82 3.61
C LEU A 26 -17.57 6.17 3.47
N LEU A 27 -18.23 5.67 2.42
CA LEU A 27 -19.65 5.94 2.14
C LEU A 27 -20.57 4.76 2.49
N ASN A 28 -20.06 3.53 2.51
CA ASN A 28 -20.86 2.31 2.69
C ASN A 28 -20.42 1.55 3.95
N ASN A 29 -20.73 2.07 5.14
CA ASN A 29 -20.46 1.39 6.43
C ASN A 29 -19.03 0.83 6.57
N SER A 30 -18.02 1.49 5.98
CA SER A 30 -16.63 1.01 6.01
C SER A 30 -16.43 -0.37 5.37
N GLU A 31 -17.22 -0.71 4.34
CA GLU A 31 -17.04 -1.95 3.58
C GLU A 31 -15.60 -2.07 3.07
N VAL A 32 -14.99 -3.22 3.37
CA VAL A 32 -13.59 -3.51 3.06
C VAL A 32 -13.50 -4.42 1.85
N ASN A 33 -12.86 -3.91 0.80
CA ASN A 33 -12.52 -4.67 -0.40
C ASN A 33 -11.00 -4.81 -0.50
N ILE A 34 -10.54 -5.95 -1.00
CA ILE A 34 -9.12 -6.20 -1.26
C ILE A 34 -8.97 -6.47 -2.75
N GLY A 35 -8.00 -5.84 -3.37
CA GLY A 35 -7.68 -6.03 -4.78
C GLY A 35 -6.19 -5.92 -5.04
N VAL A 36 -5.81 -5.95 -6.32
CA VAL A 36 -4.42 -5.82 -6.76
C VAL A 36 -4.23 -4.48 -7.46
N LEU A 37 -3.24 -3.70 -7.03
CA LEU A 37 -2.87 -2.45 -7.69
C LEU A 37 -2.29 -2.75 -9.07
N THR A 38 -2.96 -2.32 -10.14
CA THR A 38 -2.57 -2.63 -11.53
C THR A 38 -2.00 -1.42 -12.28
N GLY A 39 -2.19 -0.21 -11.77
CA GLY A 39 -1.65 0.99 -12.40
C GLY A 39 -2.00 2.28 -11.67
N VAL A 40 -1.44 3.38 -12.19
CA VAL A 40 -1.70 4.74 -11.72
C VAL A 40 -1.88 5.67 -12.91
N LYS A 41 -2.66 6.73 -12.72
CA LYS A 41 -2.78 7.87 -13.65
C LYS A 41 -2.79 9.17 -12.85
N HIS A 42 -2.88 10.31 -13.54
CA HIS A 42 -2.69 11.65 -12.97
C HIS A 42 -3.51 11.99 -11.70
N ASN A 43 -4.61 11.29 -11.42
CA ASN A 43 -5.45 11.52 -10.24
C ASN A 43 -6.13 10.25 -9.69
N ALA A 44 -5.65 9.06 -10.06
CA ALA A 44 -6.33 7.82 -9.68
C ALA A 44 -5.38 6.62 -9.73
N ILE A 45 -5.75 5.59 -8.99
CA ILE A 45 -5.13 4.27 -9.08
C ILE A 45 -6.08 3.28 -9.74
N ALA A 46 -5.53 2.30 -10.46
CA ALA A 46 -6.28 1.17 -11.00
C ALA A 46 -6.12 -0.03 -10.06
N VAL A 47 -7.22 -0.61 -9.62
CA VAL A 47 -7.23 -1.80 -8.78
C VAL A 47 -8.08 -2.87 -9.46
N ASN A 48 -7.53 -4.07 -9.61
CA ASN A 48 -8.29 -5.24 -10.02
C ASN A 48 -8.95 -5.86 -8.78
N ILE A 49 -10.29 -5.93 -8.80
CA ILE A 49 -11.12 -6.56 -7.77
C ILE A 49 -12.07 -7.49 -8.52
N ASP A 50 -12.05 -8.79 -8.19
CA ASP A 50 -12.89 -9.81 -8.84
C ASP A 50 -12.82 -9.77 -10.38
N ASP A 51 -11.59 -9.73 -10.91
CA ASP A 51 -11.28 -9.64 -12.35
C ASP A 51 -11.79 -8.38 -13.08
N LEU A 52 -12.26 -7.38 -12.32
CA LEU A 52 -12.68 -6.09 -12.84
C LEU A 52 -11.70 -4.98 -12.44
N ILE A 53 -11.15 -4.28 -13.44
CA ILE A 53 -10.31 -3.11 -13.21
C ILE A 53 -11.18 -1.91 -12.86
N ARG A 54 -11.01 -1.39 -11.64
CA ARG A 54 -11.67 -0.18 -11.14
C ARG A 54 -10.66 0.94 -10.98
N TRP A 55 -11.00 2.13 -11.48
CA TRP A 55 -10.21 3.34 -11.26
C TRP A 55 -10.75 4.09 -10.04
N ILE A 56 -9.93 4.19 -8.99
CA ILE A 56 -10.29 4.85 -7.74
C ILE A 56 -9.64 6.23 -7.73
N PRO A 57 -10.44 7.32 -7.75
CA PRO A 57 -9.92 8.67 -7.75
C PRO A 57 -9.33 9.04 -6.39
N LEU A 58 -8.25 9.81 -6.42
CA LEU A 58 -7.58 10.38 -5.26
C LEU A 58 -7.78 11.90 -5.25
N TYR A 59 -8.02 12.46 -4.06
CA TYR A 59 -8.14 13.90 -3.87
C TYR A 59 -7.37 14.34 -2.63
N ASP A 60 -6.78 15.53 -2.67
CA ASP A 60 -6.04 16.09 -1.53
C ASP A 60 -6.98 16.47 -0.38
N ASN A 61 -8.16 17.01 -0.71
CA ASN A 61 -9.02 17.72 0.24
C ASN A 61 -10.21 16.89 0.77
N PHE A 62 -10.51 15.75 0.16
CA PHE A 62 -11.58 14.85 0.63
C PHE A 62 -11.25 13.41 0.25
N ARG A 63 -11.78 12.42 0.98
CA ARG A 63 -11.56 11.00 0.69
C ARG A 63 -12.91 10.32 0.56
N LEU A 64 -13.13 9.60 -0.54
CA LEU A 64 -14.29 8.71 -0.73
C LEU A 64 -13.98 7.28 -0.26
N CYS A 65 -12.72 6.90 -0.36
CA CYS A 65 -12.19 5.64 0.12
C CYS A 65 -10.87 5.89 0.86
N GLU A 66 -10.59 5.07 1.86
CA GLU A 66 -9.24 4.91 2.39
C GLU A 66 -8.58 3.75 1.64
N ILE A 67 -7.34 3.94 1.20
CA ILE A 67 -6.58 2.96 0.43
C ILE A 67 -5.27 2.70 1.15
N LYS A 68 -4.97 1.43 1.43
CA LYS A 68 -3.69 1.01 2.02
C LYS A 68 -3.07 -0.11 1.22
N LEU A 69 -1.78 0.02 0.93
CA LEU A 69 -0.96 -1.10 0.46
C LEU A 69 -0.85 -2.15 1.57
N LEU A 70 -1.08 -3.41 1.22
CA LEU A 70 -0.84 -4.52 2.13
C LEU A 70 0.61 -4.96 1.99
N LEU A 71 1.46 -4.49 2.90
CA LEU A 71 2.90 -4.70 2.86
C LEU A 71 3.37 -5.56 4.05
N LYS A 72 4.58 -6.07 3.95
CA LYS A 72 5.30 -6.80 4.99
C LYS A 72 6.30 -5.84 5.62
N PRO A 73 6.44 -5.79 6.96
CA PRO A 73 7.51 -5.02 7.57
C PRO A 73 8.85 -5.59 7.14
N LEU A 74 9.75 -4.73 6.67
CA LEU A 74 11.16 -5.07 6.56
C LEU A 74 11.76 -5.07 8.00
N LYS A 75 11.46 -6.11 8.79
CA LYS A 75 12.20 -6.34 10.05
C LYS A 75 13.69 -6.40 9.70
N LYS A 76 14.57 -5.88 10.59
CA LYS A 76 16.05 -5.90 10.46
C LYS A 76 16.47 -7.07 9.60
N LEU A 77 17.02 -6.77 8.41
CA LEU A 77 17.34 -7.71 7.33
C LEU A 77 17.56 -9.11 7.88
N THR A 78 16.60 -10.02 7.71
CA THR A 78 16.81 -11.41 8.13
C THR A 78 17.99 -11.98 7.36
N PRO A 79 18.71 -12.98 7.88
CA PRO A 79 19.83 -13.59 7.17
C PRO A 79 19.48 -13.98 5.72
N ASP A 80 18.25 -14.42 5.49
CA ASP A 80 17.72 -14.77 4.17
C ASP A 80 17.58 -13.56 3.23
N VAL A 81 17.12 -12.42 3.76
CA VAL A 81 17.03 -11.15 3.02
C VAL A 81 18.43 -10.59 2.73
N VAL A 82 19.38 -10.76 3.66
CA VAL A 82 20.78 -10.41 3.40
C VAL A 82 21.39 -11.33 2.33
N SER A 83 21.15 -12.64 2.41
CA SER A 83 21.66 -13.62 1.43
C SER A 83 21.10 -13.33 0.04
N ALA A 84 19.78 -13.21 -0.06
CA ALA A 84 19.11 -12.90 -1.33
C ALA A 84 19.56 -11.55 -1.91
N ALA A 85 19.78 -10.52 -1.06
CA ALA A 85 20.32 -9.24 -1.53
C ALA A 85 21.78 -9.33 -2.01
N ASN A 86 22.59 -10.18 -1.40
CA ASN A 86 23.99 -10.40 -1.77
C ASN A 86 24.14 -11.27 -3.04
N GLU A 87 23.14 -12.10 -3.34
CA GLU A 87 23.08 -12.91 -4.57
C GLU A 87 22.62 -12.10 -5.79
N LEU A 88 22.04 -10.90 -5.59
CA LEU A 88 21.62 -10.04 -6.69
C LEU A 88 22.86 -9.40 -7.38
N PRO A 89 22.96 -9.48 -8.72
CA PRO A 89 24.15 -9.04 -9.46
C PRO A 89 24.41 -7.53 -9.40
N VAL A 90 23.44 -6.69 -8.99
CA VAL A 90 23.59 -5.24 -8.87
C VAL A 90 22.74 -4.70 -7.70
N LYS A 91 23.36 -3.92 -6.80
CA LYS A 91 22.74 -3.32 -5.60
C LYS A 91 21.51 -2.43 -5.89
N ALA A 92 21.35 -1.96 -7.13
CA ALA A 92 20.21 -1.12 -7.55
C ALA A 92 18.88 -1.88 -7.68
N PHE A 93 18.89 -3.21 -7.81
CA PHE A 93 17.66 -4.02 -7.96
C PHE A 93 17.06 -4.50 -6.63
N ILE A 94 17.75 -4.26 -5.52
CA ILE A 94 17.32 -4.69 -4.18
C ILE A 94 15.94 -4.12 -3.85
N THR A 95 15.76 -2.80 -3.99
CA THR A 95 14.49 -2.15 -3.60
C THR A 95 13.30 -2.61 -4.46
N PRO A 96 13.35 -2.57 -5.81
CA PRO A 96 12.24 -3.08 -6.62
C PRO A 96 11.92 -4.56 -6.36
N TYR A 97 12.94 -5.39 -6.14
CA TYR A 97 12.77 -6.80 -5.82
C TYR A 97 12.00 -7.00 -4.51
N TYR A 98 12.43 -6.35 -3.42
CA TYR A 98 11.75 -6.45 -2.13
C TYR A 98 10.32 -5.89 -2.17
N GLN A 99 10.11 -4.81 -2.92
CA GLN A 99 8.77 -4.25 -3.15
C GLN A 99 7.86 -5.24 -3.89
N GLN A 100 8.37 -5.98 -4.89
CA GLN A 100 7.63 -7.04 -5.58
C GLN A 100 7.26 -8.22 -4.66
N LEU A 101 8.10 -8.51 -3.66
CA LEU A 101 7.80 -9.51 -2.64
C LEU A 101 6.84 -9.00 -1.53
N GLY A 102 6.43 -7.73 -1.64
CA GLY A 102 5.51 -7.06 -0.74
C GLY A 102 6.17 -6.46 0.50
N TYR A 103 7.49 -6.32 0.58
CA TYR A 103 8.14 -5.67 1.72
C TYR A 103 8.03 -4.13 1.67
N ASP A 104 7.84 -3.52 2.83
CA ASP A 104 7.87 -2.06 2.99
C ASP A 104 9.31 -1.56 2.94
N MET A 105 9.54 -0.54 2.14
CA MET A 105 10.85 0.04 1.88
C MET A 105 10.76 1.55 2.06
N PRO A 106 11.81 2.22 2.57
CA PRO A 106 11.80 3.67 2.70
C PRO A 106 11.53 4.34 1.35
N VAL A 107 10.63 5.33 1.34
CA VAL A 107 10.29 6.05 0.13
C VAL A 107 11.35 7.10 -0.21
N PHE A 108 11.47 7.38 -1.50
CA PHE A 108 12.29 8.47 -2.02
C PHE A 108 11.52 9.14 -3.14
N ILE A 109 11.00 10.35 -2.96
CA ILE A 109 10.15 11.02 -3.96
C ILE A 109 11.02 11.88 -4.88
N GLU A 110 11.67 12.89 -4.30
CA GLU A 110 12.57 13.82 -4.99
C GLU A 110 13.60 14.37 -3.99
N PRO A 111 14.76 14.91 -4.43
CA PRO A 111 15.75 15.49 -3.52
C PRO A 111 15.15 16.53 -2.57
N GLY A 112 15.42 16.39 -1.27
CA GLY A 112 14.94 17.33 -0.24
C GLY A 112 13.48 17.16 0.20
N HIS A 113 12.73 16.21 -0.36
CA HIS A 113 11.32 16.02 -0.01
C HIS A 113 11.14 15.51 1.45
N PRO A 114 10.21 16.06 2.23
CA PRO A 114 10.02 15.75 3.67
C PRO A 114 9.49 14.33 3.96
N CYS A 115 9.00 13.63 2.93
CA CYS A 115 8.58 12.23 3.05
C CYS A 115 9.71 11.24 2.78
N ASN A 116 10.86 11.68 2.28
CA ASN A 116 11.98 10.78 2.01
C ASN A 116 12.42 10.05 3.30
N CYS A 117 12.92 8.83 3.12
CA CYS A 117 13.40 7.96 4.19
C CYS A 117 12.31 7.46 5.16
N LYS A 118 11.04 7.84 4.97
CA LYS A 118 9.91 7.27 5.71
C LYS A 118 9.44 5.99 5.05
N TYR A 119 9.01 5.02 5.83
CA TYR A 119 8.29 3.84 5.36
C TYR A 119 6.88 4.22 4.90
N VAL A 120 6.29 3.43 4.00
CA VAL A 120 4.96 3.69 3.48
C VAL A 120 3.92 3.64 4.60
N GLN A 121 4.12 2.78 5.60
CA GLN A 121 3.28 2.73 6.80
C GLN A 121 3.33 4.04 7.61
N GLU A 122 4.50 4.66 7.76
CA GLU A 122 4.66 5.94 8.48
C GLU A 122 3.97 7.11 7.76
N LEU A 123 3.64 6.92 6.49
CA LEU A 123 2.86 7.84 5.67
C LEU A 123 1.36 7.54 5.68
N GLU A 124 0.92 6.56 6.48
CA GLU A 124 -0.46 6.07 6.57
C GLU A 124 -1.00 5.48 5.25
N LEU A 125 -0.10 5.04 4.36
CA LEU A 125 -0.43 4.47 3.04
C LEU A 125 -0.27 2.95 2.99
N ALA A 126 0.15 2.31 4.08
CA ALA A 126 0.28 0.87 4.17
C ALA A 126 -0.31 0.30 5.47
N ASP A 127 -0.69 -0.97 5.40
CA ASP A 127 -1.10 -1.82 6.50
C ASP A 127 -0.27 -3.11 6.46
N TYR A 128 0.04 -3.66 7.63
CA TYR A 128 0.84 -4.89 7.75
C TYR A 128 0.00 -6.13 8.09
N ARG A 129 -1.30 -5.96 8.29
CA ARG A 129 -2.22 -7.08 8.47
C ARG A 129 -2.39 -7.82 7.14
N THR A 130 -2.50 -9.14 7.26
CA THR A 130 -2.87 -10.00 6.14
C THR A 130 -4.36 -9.83 5.79
N PRO A 131 -4.77 -10.17 4.55
CA PRO A 131 -6.19 -10.18 4.17
C PRO A 131 -7.08 -10.95 5.16
N VAL A 132 -6.60 -12.09 5.65
CA VAL A 132 -7.34 -12.94 6.61
C VAL A 132 -7.58 -12.21 7.94
N GLU A 133 -6.57 -11.51 8.46
CA GLU A 133 -6.71 -10.72 9.69
C GLU A 133 -7.70 -9.57 9.50
N ILE A 134 -7.65 -8.89 8.36
CA ILE A 134 -8.57 -7.81 8.00
C ILE A 134 -10.02 -8.33 7.95
N TYR A 135 -10.26 -9.44 7.24
CA TYR A 135 -11.61 -10.02 7.13
C TYR A 135 -12.16 -10.48 8.48
N ARG A 136 -11.33 -11.11 9.33
CA ARG A 136 -11.75 -11.53 10.69
C ARG A 136 -12.19 -10.34 11.53
N GLN A 137 -11.45 -9.23 11.47
CA GLN A 137 -11.80 -8.03 12.22
C GLN A 137 -13.09 -7.39 11.70
N SER A 138 -13.26 -7.31 10.39
CA SER A 138 -14.51 -6.80 9.78
C SER A 138 -15.72 -7.66 10.15
N ALA A 139 -15.59 -8.99 10.12
CA ALA A 139 -16.66 -9.90 10.50
C ALA A 139 -17.06 -9.76 11.99
N LEU A 140 -16.08 -9.58 12.89
CA LEU A 140 -16.36 -9.33 14.31
C LEU A 140 -17.10 -8.01 14.51
N LEU A 141 -16.70 -6.93 13.83
CA LEU A 141 -17.38 -5.64 13.92
C LEU A 141 -18.85 -5.74 13.50
N HIS A 142 -19.13 -6.39 12.36
CA HIS A 142 -20.51 -6.60 11.92
C HIS A 142 -21.33 -7.49 12.86
N ALA A 143 -20.72 -8.49 13.50
CA ALA A 143 -21.39 -9.32 14.49
C ALA A 143 -21.80 -8.52 15.75
N PHE A 144 -20.99 -7.54 16.17
CA PHE A 144 -21.32 -6.65 17.29
C PHE A 144 -22.38 -5.60 16.92
N GLU A 145 -22.39 -5.10 15.69
CA GLU A 145 -23.40 -4.13 15.23
C GLU A 145 -24.80 -4.76 15.02
N SER A 146 -24.86 -6.09 14.90
CA SER A 146 -26.10 -6.84 14.65
C SER A 146 -26.75 -7.43 15.91
N ALA A 147 -26.16 -7.20 17.10
CA ALA A 147 -26.61 -7.73 18.40
C ALA A 147 -27.27 -6.64 19.25
#